data_AF-A0A7C5WZB0-F1
#
_entry.id   AF-A0A7C5WZB0-F1
#
_cell.length_a   1.000
_cell.length_b   1.000
_cell.length_c   1.000
_cell.angle_alpha   90.00
_cell.angle_beta   90.00
_cell.angle_gamma   90.00
#
_symmetry.space_group_name_H-M   'P 1'
#
loop_
_entity.id
_entity.type
_entity.pdbx_description
1 polymer ?
#
loop_
_entity_poly.entity_id
_entity_poly.type
_entity_poly.pdbx_seq_one_letter_code
_entity_poly.pdbx_strand_id
1 'polypeptide(L)'
;MLIRNGKIQFLFWTAFFSVFVFVWIAWIGLQVFILPDEKPMTPPQNAIVLLFVLYGMEAVLLMAGTFVSVMINNRFYRKLFGIFTMVAMASLLYAKSISG
;
A
#
# COMPACT_ATOMS: atom_id res chain seq x y z
N MET A 1 -17.28 -1.24 25.76
CA MET A 1 -18.36 -0.93 24.80
C MET A 1 -17.77 -0.27 23.55
N LEU A 2 -16.82 -0.93 22.86
CA LEU A 2 -15.95 -0.27 21.85
C LEU A 2 -16.31 -0.60 20.39
N ILE A 3 -17.30 -1.48 20.16
CA ILE A 3 -17.48 -2.11 18.85
C ILE A 3 -18.98 -2.28 18.57
N ARG A 4 -19.59 -1.26 17.95
CA ARG A 4 -20.96 -1.39 17.41
C ARG A 4 -21.21 -0.59 16.13
N ASN A 5 -20.14 -0.10 15.50
CA ASN A 5 -20.24 0.64 14.24
C ASN A 5 -19.41 -0.05 13.16
N GLY A 6 -20.07 -0.86 12.33
CA GLY A 6 -19.43 -1.64 11.27
C GLY A 6 -18.61 -0.79 10.31
N LYS A 7 -18.96 0.50 10.14
CA LYS A 7 -18.18 1.44 9.31
C LYS A 7 -16.79 1.73 9.90
N ILE A 8 -16.69 1.84 11.23
CA ILE A 8 -15.40 2.06 11.90
C ILE A 8 -14.55 0.78 11.88
N GLN A 9 -15.17 -0.39 12.08
CA GLN A 9 -14.47 -1.67 11.92
C GLN A 9 -13.95 -1.84 10.50
N PHE A 10 -14.76 -1.52 9.49
CA PHE A 10 -14.32 -1.54 8.10
C PHE A 10 -13.10 -0.63 7.87
N LEU A 11 -13.12 0.61 8.37
CA LEU A 11 -11.99 1.53 8.24
C LEU A 11 -10.74 1.04 8.95
N PHE A 12 -10.89 0.45 10.15
CA PHE A 12 -9.78 -0.17 10.87
C PHE A 12 -9.15 -1.31 10.07
N TRP A 13 -9.96 -2.25 9.59
CA TRP A 13 -9.46 -3.39 8.80
C TRP A 13 -8.85 -2.93 7.47
N THR A 14 -9.48 -1.97 6.79
CA THR A 14 -8.95 -1.42 5.55
C THR A 14 -7.58 -0.76 5.77
N ALA A 15 -7.43 0.02 6.84
CA ALA A 15 -6.14 0.62 7.20
C ALA A 15 -5.09 -0.44 7.58
N PHE A 16 -5.48 -1.45 8.37
CA PHE A 16 -4.60 -2.55 8.74
C PHE A 16 -4.08 -3.32 7.52
N PHE A 17 -4.98 -3.68 6.59
CA PHE A 17 -4.59 -4.38 5.38
C PHE A 17 -3.76 -3.51 4.43
N SER A 18 -4.02 -2.20 4.36
CA SER A 18 -3.18 -1.27 3.59
C SER A 18 -1.74 -1.27 4.13
N VAL A 19 -1.58 -1.16 5.45
CA VAL A 19 -0.25 -1.24 6.08
C VAL A 19 0.43 -2.58 5.77
N PHE A 20 -0.30 -3.68 5.90
CA PHE A 20 0.23 -5.02 5.66
C PHE A 20 0.68 -5.20 4.20
N VAL A 21 -0.15 -4.79 3.24
CA VAL A 21 0.17 -4.86 1.81
C VAL A 21 1.36 -3.95 1.48
N PHE A 22 1.41 -2.74 2.03
CA PHE A 22 2.55 -1.84 1.87
C PHE A 22 3.86 -2.44 2.41
N VAL A 23 3.84 -3.06 3.59
CA VAL A 23 5.01 -3.75 4.14
C VAL A 23 5.43 -4.92 3.24
N TRP A 24 4.46 -5.64 2.67
CA TRP A 24 4.76 -6.73 1.73
C TRP A 24 5.41 -6.21 0.45
N ILE A 25 4.91 -5.10 -0.12
CA ILE A 25 5.54 -4.42 -1.26
C ILE A 25 7.00 -4.08 -0.94
N ALA A 26 7.24 -3.45 0.22
CA ALA A 26 8.58 -3.08 0.65
C ALA A 26 9.50 -4.30 0.80
N TRP A 27 8.97 -5.41 1.34
CA TRP A 27 9.70 -6.67 1.48
C TRP A 27 10.10 -7.26 0.14
N ILE A 28 9.19 -7.34 -0.84
CA ILE A 28 9.51 -7.83 -2.18
C ILE A 28 10.52 -6.91 -2.86
N GLY A 29 10.36 -5.58 -2.73
CA GLY A 29 11.32 -4.62 -3.25
C GLY A 29 12.73 -4.82 -2.68
N LEU A 30 12.83 -5.04 -1.37
CA LEU A 30 14.10 -5.32 -0.69
C LEU A 30 14.75 -6.62 -1.22
N GLN A 31 13.98 -7.70 -1.32
CA GLN A 31 14.48 -8.99 -1.82
C GLN A 31 14.95 -8.94 -3.27
N VAL A 32 14.31 -8.14 -4.12
CA VAL A 32 14.57 -8.14 -5.56
C VAL A 32 15.64 -7.12 -5.96
N PHE A 33 15.69 -5.96 -5.30
CA PHE A 33 16.53 -4.84 -5.75
C PHE A 33 17.71 -4.52 -4.82
N ILE A 34 17.67 -4.96 -3.57
CA ILE A 34 18.65 -4.56 -2.54
C ILE A 34 19.49 -5.75 -2.05
N LEU A 35 18.85 -6.86 -1.71
CA LEU A 35 19.51 -8.05 -1.13
C LEU A 35 20.32 -8.94 -2.09
N PRO A 36 20.06 -9.03 -3.41
CA PRO A 36 20.85 -9.92 -4.25
C PRO A 36 22.32 -9.50 -4.35
N ASP A 37 23.23 -10.47 -4.17
CA ASP A 37 24.68 -10.25 -4.32
C ASP A 37 25.07 -9.80 -5.74
N GLU A 38 24.35 -10.31 -6.75
CA GLU A 38 24.39 -9.81 -8.12
C GLU A 38 23.05 -9.17 -8.45
N LYS A 39 23.06 -7.88 -8.80
CA LYS A 39 21.86 -7.20 -9.29
C LYS A 39 21.38 -7.89 -10.56
N PRO A 40 20.13 -8.37 -10.61
CA PRO A 40 19.63 -9.01 -11.81
C PRO A 40 19.63 -7.99 -12.96
N MET A 41 20.22 -8.37 -14.11
CA MET A 41 20.29 -7.51 -15.30
C MET A 41 18.90 -7.07 -15.77
N THR A 42 17.89 -7.91 -15.53
CA THR A 42 16.47 -7.61 -15.70
C THR A 42 15.71 -8.09 -14.47
N PRO A 43 14.81 -7.27 -13.88
CA PRO A 43 14.03 -7.71 -12.73
C PRO A 43 13.21 -8.96 -13.10
N PRO A 44 13.10 -9.97 -12.21
CA PRO A 44 12.36 -11.20 -12.50
C PRO A 44 10.90 -10.88 -12.84
N GLN A 45 10.40 -11.41 -13.96
CA GLN A 45 9.04 -11.12 -14.42
C GLN A 45 7.97 -11.47 -13.37
N ASN A 46 8.15 -12.58 -12.66
CA ASN A 46 7.25 -13.00 -11.57
C ASN A 46 7.18 -11.95 -10.43
N ALA A 47 8.32 -11.33 -10.11
CA ALA A 47 8.37 -10.29 -9.08
C ALA A 47 7.69 -8.99 -9.55
N ILE A 48 7.86 -8.61 -10.81
CA ILE A 48 7.18 -7.44 -11.40
C ILE A 48 5.66 -7.65 -11.38
N VAL A 49 5.19 -8.83 -11.81
CA VAL A 49 3.76 -9.16 -11.80
C VAL A 49 3.22 -9.13 -10.37
N LEU A 50 3.94 -9.69 -9.41
CA LEU A 50 3.54 -9.65 -8.00
C LEU A 50 3.47 -8.22 -7.46
N LEU A 51 4.48 -7.38 -7.71
CA LEU A 51 4.49 -5.97 -7.31
C LEU A 51 3.32 -5.21 -7.95
N PHE A 52 3.02 -5.45 -9.22
CA PHE A 52 1.89 -4.84 -9.91
C PHE A 52 0.56 -5.18 -9.23
N VAL A 53 0.35 -6.46 -8.88
CA VAL A 53 -0.84 -6.92 -8.16
C VAL A 53 -0.93 -6.30 -6.76
N LEU A 54 0.17 -6.26 -6.02
CA LEU A 54 0.21 -5.70 -4.67
C LEU A 54 -0.06 -4.20 -4.67
N TYR A 55 0.55 -3.43 -5.59
CA TYR A 55 0.26 -2.00 -5.73
C TYR A 55 -1.18 -1.74 -6.19
N GLY A 56 -1.73 -2.59 -7.06
CA GLY A 56 -3.15 -2.53 -7.43
C GLY A 56 -4.07 -2.76 -6.23
N MET A 57 -3.77 -3.76 -5.39
CA MET A 57 -4.51 -4.04 -4.15
C MET A 57 -4.41 -2.87 -3.16
N GLU A 58 -3.22 -2.32 -2.98
CA GLU A 58 -2.98 -1.15 -2.13
C GLU A 58 -3.82 0.05 -2.60
N ALA A 59 -3.82 0.33 -3.91
CA ALA A 59 -4.62 1.42 -4.48
C ALA A 59 -6.12 1.24 -4.19
N VAL A 60 -6.64 0.02 -4.33
CA VAL A 60 -8.05 -0.29 -4.03
C VAL A 60 -8.36 -0.09 -2.54
N LEU A 61 -7.51 -0.56 -1.64
CA LEU A 61 -7.68 -0.41 -0.20
C LEU A 61 -7.67 1.07 0.21
N LEU A 62 -6.70 1.84 -0.28
CA LEU A 62 -6.59 3.27 0.01
C LEU A 62 -7.76 4.06 -0.55
N MET A 63 -8.24 3.74 -1.75
CA MET A 63 -9.44 4.37 -2.32
C MET A 63 -10.70 4.02 -1.51
N ALA A 64 -10.90 2.75 -1.18
CA ALA A 64 -12.06 2.31 -0.40
C ALA A 64 -12.08 2.95 1.00
N GLY A 65 -10.93 2.97 1.67
CA GLY A 65 -10.75 3.62 2.97
C GLY A 65 -11.01 5.13 2.92
N THR A 66 -10.46 5.80 1.90
CA THR A 66 -10.70 7.22 1.66
C THR A 66 -12.18 7.50 1.45
N PHE A 67 -12.84 6.78 0.55
CA PHE A 67 -14.26 6.95 0.23
C PHE A 67 -15.14 6.79 1.46
N VAL A 68 -15.00 5.67 2.19
CA VAL A 68 -15.81 5.42 3.40
C VAL A 68 -15.52 6.48 4.48
N SER A 69 -14.26 6.90 4.65
CA SER A 69 -13.89 7.92 5.64
C SER A 69 -14.51 9.29 5.33
N VAL A 70 -14.65 9.63 4.05
CA VAL A 70 -15.35 10.83 3.57
C VAL A 70 -16.85 10.70 3.80
N MET A 71 -17.47 9.57 3.44
CA MET A 71 -18.91 9.34 3.61
C MET A 71 -19.36 9.47 5.08
N ILE A 72 -18.54 9.00 6.03
CA ILE A 72 -18.88 9.10 7.46
C ILE A 72 -18.32 10.35 8.15
N ASN A 73 -17.73 11.27 7.37
CA ASN A 73 -17.11 12.50 7.86
C ASN A 73 -16.08 12.26 8.98
N ASN A 74 -15.33 11.16 8.94
CA ASN A 74 -14.33 10.84 9.96
C ASN A 74 -13.00 11.55 9.63
N ARG A 75 -12.61 12.55 10.42
CA ARG A 75 -11.42 13.37 10.17
C ARG A 75 -10.11 12.58 10.34
N PHE A 76 -10.07 11.65 11.30
CA PHE A 76 -8.87 10.84 11.56
C PHE A 76 -8.55 9.94 10.36
N TYR A 77 -9.52 9.13 9.93
CA TYR A 77 -9.29 8.20 8.81
C TYR A 77 -9.07 8.92 7.47
N ARG A 78 -9.72 10.05 7.22
CA ARG A 78 -9.44 10.87 6.02
C ARG A 78 -7.97 11.29 5.94
N LYS A 79 -7.42 11.79 7.06
CA LYS A 79 -6.00 12.18 7.13
C LYS A 79 -5.09 10.96 6.98
N LEU A 80 -5.42 9.86 7.67
CA LEU A 80 -4.64 8.63 7.63
C LEU A 80 -4.52 8.08 6.20
N PHE A 81 -5.64 7.86 5.52
CA PHE A 81 -5.61 7.36 4.13
C PHE A 81 -4.96 8.35 3.16
N GLY A 82 -5.11 9.66 3.38
CA GLY A 82 -4.39 10.67 2.61
C GLY A 82 -2.87 10.56 2.75
N ILE A 83 -2.36 10.41 3.98
CA ILE A 83 -0.91 10.19 4.22
C ILE A 83 -0.45 8.89 3.57
N PHE A 84 -1.18 7.79 3.77
CA PHE A 84 -0.82 6.51 3.16
C PHE A 84 -0.79 6.58 1.63
N THR A 85 -1.72 7.30 1.01
CA THR A 85 -1.71 7.52 -0.44
C THR A 85 -0.45 8.27 -0.89
N MET A 86 -0.05 9.32 -0.18
CA MET A 86 1.20 10.02 -0.50
C MET A 86 2.43 9.13 -0.34
N VAL A 87 2.48 8.32 0.71
CA VAL A 87 3.58 7.38 0.98
C VAL A 87 3.65 6.29 -0.09
N ALA A 88 2.52 5.69 -0.47
CA ALA A 88 2.45 4.70 -1.53
C ALA A 88 2.87 5.29 -2.89
N MET A 89 2.46 6.52 -3.19
CA MET A 89 2.85 7.18 -4.44
C MET A 89 4.34 7.56 -4.44
N ALA A 90 4.88 8.02 -3.31
CA ALA A 90 6.31 8.30 -3.16
C ALA A 90 7.15 7.02 -3.34
N SER A 91 6.70 5.89 -2.80
CA SER A 91 7.41 4.61 -2.98
C SER A 91 7.42 4.13 -4.43
N LEU A 92 6.31 4.30 -5.15
CA LEU A 92 6.23 4.01 -6.59
C LEU A 92 7.21 4.87 -7.40
N LEU A 93 7.26 6.18 -7.12
CA LEU A 93 8.18 7.09 -7.80
C LEU A 93 9.65 6.72 -7.51
N TYR A 94 9.95 6.35 -6.27
CA TYR A 94 11.28 5.88 -5.89
C TYR A 94 11.66 4.58 -6.62
N ALA A 95 10.77 3.60 -6.65
CA ALA A 95 10.98 2.35 -7.40
C ALA A 95 11.20 2.61 -8.89
N LYS A 96 10.45 3.55 -9.49
CA LYS A 96 10.66 4.00 -10.87
C LYS A 96 12.05 4.63 -11.05
N SER A 97 12.48 5.52 -10.15
CA SER A 97 13.80 6.16 -10.26
C SER A 97 14.98 5.18 -10.17
N ILE A 98 14.82 4.06 -9.47
CA ILE A 98 15.84 3.02 -9.37
C ILE A 98 15.89 2.15 -10.64
N SER A 99 14.76 2.01 -11.34
CA SER A 99 14.64 1.12 -12.51
C SER A 99 14.99 1.78 -13.85
N GLY A 100 15.24 3.09 -13.89
CA GLY A 100 15.59 3.85 -15.10
C GLY A 100 14.45 4.70 -15.64
#